data_AF-A0A6N7HDR5-F1
#
_entry.id   AF-A0A6N7HDR5-F1
#
_cell.length_a   1.000
_cell.length_b   1.000
_cell.length_c   1.000
_cell.angle_alpha   90.00
_cell.angle_beta   90.00
_cell.angle_gamma   90.00
#
_symmetry.space_group_name_H-M   'P 1'
#
loop_
_entity.id
_entity.type
_entity.pdbx_description
1 polymer ?
#
loop_
_entity_poly.entity_id
_entity_poly.type
_entity_poly.pdbx_seq_one_letter_code
_entity_poly.pdbx_strand_id
1 'polypeptide(L)' 'MTCAPGRGAAADVRHVGPGWLSLVLSMDPGRVVIDVPAVSGGGIILARFCVDLAQAAARVAADLDKGGQGGVRR' A
#
# COMPACT_ATOMS: atom_id res chain seq x y z
N MET A 1 13.24 -2.38 -17.52
CA MET A 1 13.51 -1.77 -16.21
C MET A 1 12.90 -2.66 -15.16
N THR A 2 13.71 -3.36 -14.39
CA THR A 2 13.24 -4.07 -13.20
C THR A 2 13.16 -3.04 -12.09
N CYS A 3 11.96 -2.54 -11.81
CA CYS A 3 11.67 -1.84 -10.58
C CYS A 3 11.75 -2.87 -9.45
N ALA A 4 12.97 -3.26 -9.06
CA ALA A 4 13.15 -3.85 -7.75
C ALA A 4 12.55 -2.85 -6.75
N PRO A 5 11.64 -3.27 -5.84
CA PRO A 5 11.16 -2.35 -4.82
C PRO A 5 12.41 -1.80 -4.15
N GLY A 6 12.59 -0.48 -4.21
CA GLY A 6 13.67 0.17 -3.50
C GLY A 6 13.63 -0.30 -2.05
N ARG A 7 14.80 -0.42 -1.42
CA ARG A 7 15.03 -0.83 -0.03
C ARG A 7 14.14 -0.12 1.02
N GLY A 8 13.32 0.85 0.63
CA GLY A 8 12.41 1.64 1.47
C GLY A 8 10.91 1.56 1.12
N ALA A 9 10.43 0.49 0.46
CA ALA A 9 8.98 0.29 0.31
C ALA A 9 8.36 -0.20 1.65
N ALA A 10 7.44 0.56 2.24
CA ALA A 10 6.85 0.24 3.54
C ALA A 10 5.40 0.75 3.67
N ALA A 11 4.58 0.01 4.40
CA ALA A 11 3.26 0.43 4.84
C ALA A 11 3.24 0.52 6.38
N ASP A 12 2.70 1.61 6.92
CA ASP A 12 2.69 1.92 8.35
C ASP A 12 1.35 2.58 8.74
N VAL A 13 0.94 2.41 10.00
CA VAL A 13 -0.25 3.07 10.57
C VAL A 13 0.16 3.90 11.76
N ARG A 14 -0.18 5.19 11.74
CA ARG A 14 0.15 6.14 12.79
C ARG A 14 -1.09 6.67 13.47
N HIS A 15 -1.00 6.85 14.79
CA HIS A 15 -1.99 7.60 15.56
C HIS A 15 -1.55 9.06 15.60
N VAL A 16 -2.35 9.95 15.02
CA VAL A 16 -2.06 11.40 15.00
C VAL A 16 -2.64 12.10 16.23
N GLY A 17 -3.72 11.55 16.78
CA GLY A 17 -4.40 12.02 17.98
C GLY A 17 -5.50 11.03 18.40
N PRO A 18 -6.27 11.32 19.47
CA PRO A 18 -7.34 10.43 19.92
C PRO A 18 -8.35 10.13 18.81
N GLY A 19 -8.40 8.87 18.37
CA GLY A 19 -9.31 8.42 17.31
C GLY A 19 -8.91 8.80 15.87
N TRP A 20 -7.78 9.50 15.67
CA TRP A 20 -7.29 9.87 14.34
C TRP A 20 -6.15 8.94 13.91
N LEU A 21 -6.37 8.23 12.80
CA LEU A 21 -5.41 7.32 12.19
C LEU A 21 -4.89 7.85 10.85
N SER A 22 -3.63 7.59 10.54
CA SER A 22 -3.04 7.82 9.23
C SER A 22 -2.41 6.55 8.70
N LEU A 23 -2.82 6.14 7.50
CA LEU A 23 -2.13 5.10 6.75
C LEU A 23 -1.03 5.75 5.90
N VAL A 24 0.20 5.27 6.05
CA VAL A 24 1.35 5.77 5.30
C VAL A 24 1.87 4.66 4.40
N LEU A 25 1.92 4.92 3.10
CA LEU A 25 2.50 4.05 2.09
C LEU A 25 3.72 4.77 1.50
N SER A 26 4.89 4.18 1.63
CA SER A 26 6.16 4.77 1.16
C SER A 26 6.78 3.84 0.11
N MET A 27 7.27 4.42 -0.96
CA MET A 27 8.02 3.75 -2.03
C MET A 27 8.97 4.78 -2.62
N ASP A 28 10.27 4.71 -2.31
CA ASP A 28 11.25 5.71 -2.74
C ASP A 28 11.14 6.06 -4.25
N PRO A 29 10.95 7.34 -4.64
CA PRO A 29 10.82 8.56 -3.81
C PRO A 29 9.38 8.97 -3.44
N GLY A 30 8.38 8.22 -3.89
CA GLY A 30 6.96 8.48 -3.65
C GLY A 30 6.49 8.15 -2.22
N ARG A 31 5.52 8.94 -1.75
CA ARG A 31 4.82 8.71 -0.49
C ARG A 31 3.35 9.08 -0.64
N VAL A 32 2.48 8.23 -0.12
CA VAL A 32 1.04 8.46 0.00
C VAL A 32 0.68 8.43 1.48
N VAL A 33 -0.10 9.41 1.93
CA VAL A 33 -0.64 9.49 3.29
C VAL A 33 -2.15 9.63 3.18
N ILE A 34 -2.87 8.76 3.89
CA ILE A 34 -4.33 8.79 3.96
C ILE A 34 -4.70 9.02 5.42
N ASP A 35 -5.27 10.19 5.69
CA ASP A 35 -5.72 10.59 7.01
C ASP A 35 -7.19 10.23 7.20
N VAL A 36 -7.48 9.53 8.29
CA VAL A 36 -8.83 9.16 8.69
C VAL A 36 -9.16 9.90 9.98
N PRO A 37 -9.99 10.95 9.91
CA PRO A 37 -10.33 11.75 11.09
C PRO A 37 -11.13 10.91 12.10
N ALA A 38 -11.13 11.38 13.34
CA ALA A 38 -11.87 10.78 14.46
C ALA A 38 -13.39 10.99 14.30
N VAL A 39 -13.99 10.31 13.32
CA VAL A 39 -15.43 10.24 13.12
C VAL A 39 -15.95 8.87 13.52
N SER A 40 -17.20 8.79 13.98
CA SER A 40 -17.84 7.52 14.34
C SER A 40 -17.80 6.55 13.15
N GLY A 41 -17.14 5.40 13.32
CA GLY A 41 -17.00 4.39 12.27
C GLY A 41 -15.81 4.57 11.32
N GLY A 42 -15.01 5.64 11.47
CA GLY A 42 -13.84 5.89 10.61
C GLY A 42 -12.83 4.74 10.61
N GLY A 43 -12.57 4.13 11.76
CA GLY A 43 -11.69 2.95 11.86
C GLY A 43 -12.20 1.72 11.10
N ILE A 44 -13.53 1.52 11.01
CA ILE A 44 -14.13 0.40 10.26
C ILE A 44 -13.94 0.62 8.76
N ILE A 45 -14.14 1.86 8.29
CA ILE A 45 -13.91 2.26 6.90
C ILE A 45 -12.44 2.06 6.53
N LEU A 46 -11.52 2.50 7.39
CA LEU A 46 -10.09 2.29 7.17
C LEU A 46 -9.73 0.81 7.10
N ALA A 47 -10.26 -0.02 7.99
CA ALA A 47 -10.02 -1.46 7.97
C ALA A 47 -10.49 -2.10 6.66
N ARG A 48 -11.70 -1.74 6.18
CA ARG A 48 -12.23 -2.21 4.89
C ARG A 48 -11.34 -1.78 3.73
N PHE A 49 -10.95 -0.51 3.71
CA PHE A 49 -10.05 0.04 2.70
C PHE A 49 -8.71 -0.70 2.66
N CYS A 50 -8.10 -1.00 3.82
CA CYS A 50 -6.84 -1.74 3.88
C CYS A 50 -6.96 -3.16 3.30
N VAL A 51 -8.08 -3.85 3.50
CA VAL A 51 -8.33 -5.17 2.91
C VAL A 51 -8.44 -5.07 1.39
N ASP A 52 -9.22 -4.11 0.88
CA ASP A 52 -9.40 -3.91 -0.56
C ASP A 52 -8.07 -3.50 -1.23
N LEU A 53 -7.29 -2.64 -0.58
CA LEU A 53 -5.96 -2.23 -1.02
C LEU A 53 -5.00 -3.43 -1.09
N ALA A 54 -4.96 -4.28 -0.06
CA ALA A 54 -4.10 -5.46 -0.05
C ALA A 54 -4.44 -6.42 -1.20
N GLN A 55 -5.73 -6.61 -1.47
CA GLN A 55 -6.17 -7.44 -2.61
C GLN A 55 -5.78 -6.83 -3.95
N ALA A 56 -5.95 -5.52 -4.13
CA ALA A 56 -5.54 -4.83 -5.35
C ALA A 56 -4.02 -4.91 -5.56
N ALA A 57 -3.23 -4.67 -4.50
CA ALA A 57 -1.78 -4.77 -4.54
C ALA A 57 -1.30 -6.19 -4.89
N ALA A 58 -1.94 -7.22 -4.33
CA ALA A 58 -1.63 -8.62 -4.65
C ALA A 58 -1.89 -8.95 -6.14
N ARG A 59 -2.98 -8.42 -6.72
CA ARG A 59 -3.27 -8.59 -8.15
C ARG A 59 -2.20 -7.92 -9.02
N VAL A 60 -1.84 -6.67 -8.70
CA VAL A 60 -0.78 -5.94 -9.42
C VAL A 60 0.54 -6.69 -9.35
N ALA A 61 0.94 -7.19 -8.18
CA ALA A 61 2.15 -7.99 -8.03
C ALA A 61 2.13 -9.24 -8.92
N ALA A 62 1.01 -10.00 -8.89
CA ALA A 62 0.85 -11.20 -9.71
C ALA A 62 0.93 -10.91 -11.23
N ASP A 63 0.39 -9.77 -11.68
CA ASP A 63 0.43 -9.40 -13.09
C ASP A 63 1.83 -8.95 -13.53
N LEU A 64 2.56 -8.25 -12.66
CA LEU A 64 3.94 -7.86 -12.91
C LEU A 64 4.89 -9.07 -12.94
N ASP A 65 4.70 -10.05 -12.04
CA ASP A 65 5.48 -11.28 -12.01
C ASP A 65 5.31 -12.12 -13.29
N LYS A 66 4.09 -12.17 -13.84
CA LYS A 66 3.82 -12.83 -15.13
C LYS A 66 4.51 -12.12 -16.29
N GLY A 67 4.57 -10.80 -16.27
CA GLY A 67 5.31 -10.01 -17.26
C GLY A 67 6.84 -10.20 -17.20
N GLY A 68 7.39 -10.48 -16.02
CA GLY A 68 8.82 -10.74 -15.81
C GLY A 68 9.32 -12.10 -16.35
N GLN A 69 8.45 -13.10 -16.44
CA GLN A 69 8.81 -14.44 -16.93
C GLN A 69 8.85 -14.57 -18.47
N GLY A 70 8.35 -13.57 -19.21
CA GLY A 70 8.39 -13.55 -20.68
C GLY A 70 9.72 -13.09 -21.29
N GLY A 71 10.68 -12.63 -20.48
CA GLY A 71 11.94 -12.04 -20.92
C GLY A 71 13.16 -12.97 -20.98
N VAL A 72 13.05 -14.22 -20.51
CA VAL A 72 14.15 -15.20 -20.58
C VAL A 72 13.80 -16.26 -21.61
N ARG A 73 13.94 -15.90 -22.88
CA ARG A 73 14.33 -16.86 -23.92
C ARG A 73 15.84 -16.77 -24.07
N ARG A 74 16.55 -17.73 -23.48
CA ARG A 74 17.86 -18.19 -23.97
C ARG A 74 17.77 -19.68 -24.17
#